data_AF-A0A410RUH5-F1
#
_entry.id   AF-A0A410RUH5-F1
#
_cell.length_a   1.000
_cell.length_b   1.000
_cell.length_c   1.000
_cell.angle_alpha   90.00
_cell.angle_beta   90.00
_cell.angle_gamma   90.00
#
_symmetry.space_group_name_H-M   'P 1'
#
loop_
_entity.id
_entity.type
_entity.pdbx_description
1 polymer ?
#
loop_
_entity_poly.entity_id
_entity_poly.type
_entity_poly.pdbx_seq_one_letter_code
_entity_poly.pdbx_strand_id
1 'polypeptide(L)'
;MKRSASLLLLGLAAAGCARAFVAGAAPVEDDRTIVFPQFFEQASIQVGTAEQPVVLDGAALRALTLAADDHLPPDRSETPCAERRTSHVFRVIQREDIVFVRIDVDPSACGGIRPGLDSGVRYAISRDGRILRRILDGMEPYVPSADGGVMEKAAPGVSPSFDPERPRPLPFMDSARDAGALRDAGAPDAQVP
;
A
#
# COMPACT_ATOMS: atom_id res chain seq x y z
N MET A 1 -18.55 -61.11 15.17
CA MET A 1 -17.46 -60.11 15.39
C MET A 1 -17.28 -59.18 14.18
N LYS A 2 -18.34 -58.48 13.69
CA LYS A 2 -18.25 -57.61 12.49
C LYS A 2 -18.85 -56.20 12.67
N ARG A 3 -19.36 -55.86 13.86
CA ARG A 3 -20.06 -54.59 14.10
C ARG A 3 -19.18 -53.49 14.73
N SER A 4 -18.02 -53.84 15.27
CA SER A 4 -17.14 -52.88 15.95
C SER A 4 -16.19 -52.14 15.01
N ALA A 5 -15.93 -52.65 13.80
CA ALA A 5 -15.03 -52.00 12.83
C ALA A 5 -15.69 -50.80 12.12
N SER A 6 -17.02 -50.80 11.95
CA SER A 6 -17.74 -49.71 11.28
C SER A 6 -17.83 -48.43 12.10
N LEU A 7 -17.79 -48.52 13.43
CA LEU A 7 -17.93 -47.36 14.32
C LEU A 7 -16.62 -46.57 14.46
N LEU A 8 -15.46 -47.21 14.26
CA LEU A 8 -14.15 -46.55 14.33
C LEU A 8 -13.84 -45.71 13.08
N LEU A 9 -14.35 -46.10 11.92
CA LEU A 9 -14.15 -45.35 10.67
C LEU A 9 -15.03 -44.11 10.55
N LEU A 10 -16.14 -44.03 11.28
CA LEU A 10 -17.03 -42.86 11.25
C LEU A 10 -16.53 -41.72 12.16
N GLY A 11 -15.71 -42.01 13.17
CA GLY A 11 -15.18 -41.00 14.10
C GLY A 11 -14.05 -40.13 13.52
N LEU A 12 -13.26 -40.67 12.58
CA LEU A 12 -12.13 -39.94 11.97
C LEU A 12 -12.55 -38.95 10.88
N ALA A 13 -13.78 -39.06 10.35
CA ALA A 13 -14.28 -38.15 9.31
C ALA A 13 -14.75 -36.79 9.86
N ALA A 14 -15.08 -36.70 11.15
CA ALA A 14 -15.63 -35.47 11.75
C ALA A 14 -14.57 -34.49 12.24
N ALA A 15 -13.30 -34.89 12.36
CA ALA A 15 -12.20 -34.01 12.77
C ALA A 15 -11.56 -33.23 11.59
N GLY A 16 -11.93 -33.55 10.34
CA GLY A 16 -11.34 -32.96 9.13
C GLY A 16 -11.93 -31.61 8.69
N CYS A 17 -13.12 -31.23 9.19
CA CYS A 17 -13.84 -30.06 8.66
C CYS A 17 -13.63 -28.76 9.44
N ALA A 18 -12.87 -28.75 10.53
CA ALA A 18 -12.59 -27.54 11.31
C ALA A 18 -11.40 -26.72 10.77
N ARG A 19 -10.73 -27.16 9.70
CA ARG A 19 -9.59 -26.44 9.10
C ARG A 19 -9.95 -25.59 7.87
N ALA A 20 -11.23 -25.32 7.66
CA ALA A 20 -11.64 -24.16 6.89
C ALA A 20 -11.55 -22.91 7.79
N PHE A 21 -10.35 -22.62 8.31
CA PHE A 21 -10.05 -21.24 8.67
C PHE A 21 -10.22 -20.47 7.37
N VAL A 22 -11.05 -19.44 7.43
CA VAL A 22 -11.23 -18.45 6.39
C VAL A 22 -9.86 -18.21 5.74
N ALA A 23 -9.72 -18.64 4.48
CA ALA A 23 -8.61 -18.22 3.64
C ALA A 23 -8.83 -16.73 3.40
N GLY A 24 -8.41 -15.89 4.34
CA GLY A 24 -8.73 -14.48 4.32
C GLY A 24 -8.21 -13.81 5.58
N ALA A 25 -7.05 -13.18 5.42
CA ALA A 25 -6.30 -12.43 6.41
C ALA A 25 -5.61 -13.23 7.53
N ALA A 26 -4.29 -13.07 7.62
CA ALA A 26 -3.51 -13.48 8.77
C ALA A 26 -3.96 -12.68 10.01
N PRO A 27 -3.90 -13.26 11.23
CA PRO A 27 -4.28 -12.55 12.44
C PRO A 27 -3.39 -11.32 12.63
N VAL A 28 -4.01 -10.17 12.92
CA VAL A 28 -3.35 -8.89 13.14
C VAL A 28 -3.55 -8.50 14.60
N GLU A 29 -2.47 -8.22 15.32
CA GLU A 29 -2.52 -7.78 16.73
C GLU A 29 -3.08 -6.35 16.86
N ASP A 30 -2.88 -5.50 15.84
CA ASP A 30 -3.26 -4.08 15.77
C ASP A 30 -2.61 -3.22 16.88
N ASP A 31 -1.30 -3.39 17.10
CA ASP A 31 -0.54 -2.54 18.01
C ASP A 31 -0.40 -1.11 17.44
N ARG A 32 -1.26 -0.20 17.92
CA ARG A 32 -1.31 1.19 17.46
C ARG A 32 -0.14 2.05 17.93
N THR A 33 0.72 1.56 18.82
CA THR A 33 1.92 2.28 19.26
C THR A 33 3.03 2.25 18.20
N ILE A 34 2.99 1.29 17.27
CA ILE A 34 3.98 1.13 16.20
C ILE A 34 3.80 2.23 15.15
N VAL A 35 4.76 3.15 15.05
CA VAL A 35 4.80 4.17 13.99
C VAL A 35 5.53 3.62 12.77
N PHE A 36 4.91 3.73 11.60
CA PHE A 36 5.53 3.29 10.35
C PHE A 36 6.64 4.26 9.94
N PRO A 37 7.81 3.75 9.52
CA PRO A 37 8.83 4.60 8.90
C PRO A 37 8.31 5.13 7.56
N GLN A 38 8.79 6.29 7.14
CA GLN A 38 8.53 6.72 5.77
C GLN A 38 9.39 5.89 4.82
N PHE A 39 8.77 5.18 3.89
CA PHE A 39 9.47 4.31 2.94
C PHE A 39 10.33 5.07 1.90
N PHE A 40 10.35 6.42 1.99
CA PHE A 40 11.20 7.32 1.23
C PHE A 40 12.30 7.98 2.08
N GLU A 41 12.36 7.75 3.41
CA GLU A 41 13.45 8.24 4.28
C GLU A 41 14.82 7.74 3.82
N GLN A 42 14.87 6.58 3.18
CA GLN A 42 16.08 5.96 2.65
C GLN A 42 15.87 5.58 1.18
N ALA A 43 16.87 5.88 0.36
CA ALA A 43 16.85 5.45 -1.04
C ALA A 43 16.77 3.92 -1.09
N SER A 44 15.72 3.39 -1.73
CA SER A 44 15.56 1.96 -1.90
C SER A 44 16.64 1.43 -2.85
N ILE A 45 17.40 0.44 -2.39
CA ILE A 45 18.29 -0.33 -3.27
C ILE A 45 17.41 -1.30 -4.07
N GLN A 46 17.21 -1.02 -5.36
CA GLN A 46 16.40 -1.89 -6.20
C GLN A 46 17.18 -3.15 -6.62
N VAL A 47 16.55 -4.30 -6.45
CA VAL A 47 17.11 -5.59 -6.87
C VAL A 47 17.43 -5.56 -8.37
N GLY A 48 18.64 -5.96 -8.74
CA GLY A 48 19.10 -5.99 -10.14
C GLY A 48 19.66 -4.66 -10.67
N THR A 49 19.56 -3.57 -9.91
CA THR A 49 20.18 -2.27 -10.28
C THR A 49 21.46 -1.97 -9.50
N ALA A 50 21.63 -2.61 -8.34
CA ALA A 50 22.83 -2.48 -7.53
C ALA A 50 23.96 -3.34 -8.10
N GLU A 51 25.17 -2.79 -8.16
CA GLU A 51 26.38 -3.55 -8.49
C GLU A 51 26.70 -4.61 -7.42
N GLN A 52 26.14 -4.44 -6.22
CA GLN A 52 26.32 -5.35 -5.09
C GLN A 52 25.09 -6.26 -4.93
N PRO A 53 25.28 -7.54 -4.59
CA PRO A 53 24.16 -8.44 -4.31
C PRO A 53 23.31 -7.93 -3.15
N VAL A 54 21.98 -7.98 -3.32
CA VAL A 54 21.03 -7.72 -2.24
C VAL A 54 20.72 -9.05 -1.54
N VAL A 55 21.02 -9.13 -0.25
CA VAL A 55 20.74 -10.32 0.58
C VAL A 55 19.47 -10.10 1.38
N LEU A 56 18.50 -11.00 1.23
CA LEU A 56 17.32 -11.07 2.08
C LEU A 56 17.50 -12.21 3.08
N ASP A 57 17.43 -11.91 4.38
CA ASP A 57 17.45 -12.93 5.41
C ASP A 57 16.11 -13.68 5.48
N GLY A 58 16.07 -14.80 6.20
CA GLY A 58 14.86 -15.62 6.30
C GLY A 58 13.68 -14.91 6.98
N ALA A 59 13.96 -13.93 7.87
CA ALA A 59 12.92 -13.16 8.53
C ALA A 59 12.26 -12.18 7.55
N ALA A 60 13.06 -11.47 6.74
CA ALA A 60 12.59 -10.59 5.69
C ALA A 60 11.81 -11.36 4.61
N LEU A 61 12.31 -12.52 4.19
CA LEU A 61 11.61 -13.37 3.23
C LEU A 61 10.25 -13.83 3.77
N ARG A 62 10.18 -14.29 5.02
CA ARG A 62 8.91 -14.67 5.67
C ARG A 62 7.94 -13.49 5.76
N ALA A 63 8.41 -12.31 6.18
CA ALA A 63 7.58 -11.12 6.29
C ALA A 63 6.99 -10.71 4.93
N LEU A 64 7.79 -10.77 3.86
CA LEU A 64 7.34 -10.52 2.48
C LEU A 64 6.26 -11.52 2.06
N THR A 65 6.45 -12.81 2.30
CA THR A 65 5.46 -13.84 1.98
C THR A 65 4.16 -13.61 2.74
N LEU A 66 4.23 -13.35 4.05
CA LEU A 66 3.05 -13.09 4.88
C LEU A 66 2.29 -11.84 4.40
N ALA A 67 2.99 -10.75 4.11
CA ALA A 67 2.36 -9.52 3.63
C ALA A 67 1.70 -9.73 2.25
N ALA A 68 2.37 -10.47 1.34
CA ALA A 68 1.82 -10.79 0.03
C ALA A 68 0.59 -11.71 0.11
N ASP A 69 0.64 -12.75 0.95
CA ASP A 69 -0.46 -13.69 1.14
C ASP A 69 -1.66 -13.05 1.86
N ASP A 70 -1.42 -12.08 2.74
CA ASP A 70 -2.47 -11.34 3.45
C ASP A 70 -3.16 -10.30 2.56
N HIS A 71 -2.41 -9.60 1.71
CA HIS A 71 -2.95 -8.49 0.91
C HIS A 71 -3.45 -8.92 -0.46
N LEU A 72 -2.73 -9.81 -1.13
CA LEU A 72 -2.94 -10.13 -2.54
C LEU A 72 -3.52 -11.53 -2.70
N PRO A 73 -4.50 -11.71 -3.58
CA PRO A 73 -5.01 -13.04 -3.87
C PRO A 73 -3.88 -13.94 -4.42
N PRO A 74 -4.00 -15.26 -4.26
CA PRO A 74 -3.07 -16.18 -4.91
C PRO A 74 -3.16 -16.01 -6.44
N ASP A 75 -2.01 -15.98 -7.11
CA ASP A 75 -1.95 -15.80 -8.56
C ASP A 75 -2.67 -16.96 -9.28
N ARG A 76 -3.62 -16.61 -10.16
CA ARG A 76 -4.32 -17.52 -11.07
C ARG A 76 -4.23 -16.96 -12.49
N SER A 77 -4.42 -17.81 -13.49
CA SER A 77 -4.36 -17.40 -14.91
C SER A 77 -5.30 -16.25 -15.26
N GLU A 78 -6.41 -16.12 -14.52
CA GLU A 78 -7.45 -15.11 -14.76
C GLU A 78 -7.38 -13.92 -13.77
N THR A 79 -6.38 -13.87 -12.89
CA THR A 79 -6.25 -12.76 -11.93
C THR A 79 -6.10 -11.43 -12.68
N PRO A 80 -6.93 -10.40 -12.38
CA PRO A 80 -6.80 -9.06 -12.93
C PRO A 80 -5.38 -8.51 -12.72
N CYS A 81 -4.87 -7.71 -13.66
CA CYS A 81 -3.48 -7.24 -13.58
C CYS A 81 -3.16 -6.57 -12.23
N ALA A 82 -4.03 -5.67 -11.76
CA ALA A 82 -3.86 -4.96 -10.50
C ALA A 82 -3.89 -5.86 -9.24
N GLU A 83 -4.27 -7.13 -9.37
CA GLU A 83 -4.29 -8.11 -8.26
C GLU A 83 -3.11 -9.10 -8.35
N ARG A 84 -2.34 -9.09 -9.44
CA ARG A 84 -1.20 -9.99 -9.61
C ARG A 84 -0.04 -9.55 -8.74
N ARG A 85 0.63 -10.49 -8.09
CA ARG A 85 1.79 -10.18 -7.25
C ARG A 85 2.92 -9.52 -8.03
N THR A 86 3.11 -9.92 -9.28
CA THR A 86 4.12 -9.35 -10.19
C THR A 86 3.83 -7.93 -10.65
N SER A 87 2.62 -7.42 -10.41
CA SER A 87 2.22 -6.05 -10.74
C SER A 87 2.39 -5.09 -9.56
N HIS A 88 3.09 -5.50 -8.50
CA HIS A 88 3.32 -4.71 -7.30
C HIS A 88 4.82 -4.54 -7.00
N VAL A 89 5.15 -3.43 -6.37
CA VAL A 89 6.45 -3.15 -5.79
C VAL A 89 6.41 -3.41 -4.29
N PHE A 90 7.36 -4.20 -3.80
CA PHE A 90 7.53 -4.49 -2.39
C PHE A 90 8.75 -3.72 -1.86
N ARG A 91 8.55 -2.89 -0.84
CA ARG A 91 9.62 -2.16 -0.15
C ARG A 91 9.73 -2.69 1.28
N VAL A 92 10.96 -2.94 1.72
CA VAL A 92 11.24 -3.52 3.03
C VAL A 92 12.21 -2.64 3.79
N ILE A 93 11.88 -2.35 5.05
CA ILE A 93 12.76 -1.71 6.02
C ILE A 93 12.81 -2.61 7.25
N GLN A 94 14.00 -2.91 7.75
CA GLN A 94 14.17 -3.64 9.00
C GLN A 94 14.63 -2.68 10.09
N ARG A 95 13.94 -2.64 11.23
CA ARG A 95 14.39 -1.93 12.44
C ARG A 95 14.21 -2.86 13.63
N GLU A 96 15.30 -3.06 14.38
CA GLU A 96 15.29 -3.88 15.59
C GLU A 96 14.75 -5.30 15.33
N ASP A 97 13.60 -5.64 15.88
CA ASP A 97 12.91 -6.92 15.76
C ASP A 97 11.63 -6.85 14.89
N ILE A 98 11.46 -5.78 14.12
CA ILE A 98 10.32 -5.56 13.23
C ILE A 98 10.78 -5.39 11.78
N VAL A 99 10.11 -6.12 10.89
CA VAL A 99 10.20 -5.97 9.45
C VAL A 99 8.99 -5.17 8.98
N PHE A 100 9.26 -3.98 8.45
CA PHE A 100 8.26 -3.12 7.83
C PHE A 100 8.18 -3.41 6.34
N VAL A 101 6.98 -3.73 5.85
CA VAL A 101 6.72 -4.01 4.44
C VAL A 101 5.71 -3.01 3.91
N ARG A 102 6.02 -2.43 2.76
CA ARG A 102 5.09 -1.60 1.97
C ARG A 102 4.87 -2.30 0.64
N ILE A 103 3.59 -2.42 0.27
CA ILE A 103 3.17 -2.94 -1.03
C ILE A 103 2.44 -1.81 -1.74
N ASP A 104 2.87 -1.53 -2.96
CA ASP A 104 2.25 -0.55 -3.86
C ASP A 104 2.03 -1.21 -5.22
N VAL A 105 0.97 -0.84 -5.94
CA VAL A 105 0.82 -1.20 -7.35
C VAL A 105 1.92 -0.51 -8.17
N ASP A 106 2.57 -1.26 -9.06
CA ASP A 106 3.49 -0.69 -10.06
C ASP A 106 2.66 -0.08 -11.21
N PRO A 107 2.63 1.25 -11.40
CA PRO A 107 1.87 1.87 -12.48
C PRO A 107 2.35 1.45 -13.87
N SER A 108 3.60 0.99 -14.00
CA SER A 108 4.16 0.54 -15.27
C SER A 108 3.78 -0.89 -15.63
N ALA A 109 3.43 -1.74 -14.64
CA ALA A 109 3.17 -3.15 -14.86
C ALA A 109 1.85 -3.44 -15.59
N CYS A 110 0.84 -2.57 -15.43
CA CYS A 110 -0.50 -2.76 -15.99
C CYS A 110 -0.85 -1.79 -17.13
N GLY A 111 0.14 -1.28 -17.87
CA GLY A 111 -0.11 -0.41 -19.02
C GLY A 111 -0.50 1.02 -18.66
N GLY A 112 0.00 1.55 -17.54
CA GLY A 112 -0.20 2.95 -17.15
C GLY A 112 -1.51 3.24 -16.42
N ILE A 113 -2.15 2.22 -15.84
CA ILE A 113 -3.27 2.44 -14.92
C ILE A 113 -2.74 3.29 -13.76
N ARG A 114 -3.39 4.43 -13.50
CA ARG A 114 -3.08 5.23 -12.32
C ARG A 114 -3.56 4.45 -11.09
N PRO A 115 -2.66 4.12 -10.14
CA PRO A 115 -3.07 3.50 -8.89
C PRO A 115 -4.14 4.35 -8.21
N GLY A 116 -5.13 3.70 -7.60
CA GLY A 116 -6.06 4.36 -6.70
C GLY A 116 -5.29 4.97 -5.53
N LEU A 117 -5.82 6.04 -4.91
CA LEU A 117 -5.21 6.64 -3.72
C LEU A 117 -5.12 5.67 -2.53
N ASP A 118 -5.89 4.59 -2.59
CA ASP A 118 -6.04 3.52 -1.60
C ASP A 118 -5.37 2.20 -2.04
N SER A 119 -4.56 2.20 -3.10
CA SER A 119 -4.03 0.97 -3.69
C SER A 119 -2.74 0.44 -3.03
N GLY A 120 -2.49 0.79 -1.77
CA GLY A 120 -1.29 0.42 -1.06
C GLY A 120 -1.57 -0.01 0.38
N VAL A 121 -0.59 -0.70 0.97
CA VAL A 121 -0.70 -1.21 2.33
C VAL A 121 0.65 -1.26 3.02
N ARG A 122 0.64 -1.03 4.32
CA ARG A 122 1.80 -1.08 5.21
C ARG A 122 1.62 -2.13 6.29
N TYR A 123 2.65 -2.94 6.49
CA TYR A 123 2.72 -3.99 7.50
C TYR A 123 3.91 -3.78 8.43
N ALA A 124 3.69 -3.97 9.73
CA ALA A 124 4.73 -4.19 10.72
C ALA A 124 4.64 -5.65 11.15
N ILE A 125 5.67 -6.42 10.86
CA ILE A 125 5.71 -7.86 11.10
C ILE A 125 6.90 -8.13 12.01
N SER A 126 6.65 -8.77 13.15
CA SER A 126 7.74 -9.18 14.03
C SER A 126 8.68 -10.15 13.31
N ARG A 127 9.92 -10.26 13.78
CA ARG A 127 10.84 -11.28 13.25
C ARG A 127 10.35 -12.71 13.46
N ASP A 128 9.40 -12.99 14.35
CA ASP A 128 8.81 -14.34 14.51
C ASP A 128 7.65 -14.64 13.55
N GLY A 129 7.16 -13.63 12.82
CA GLY A 129 6.13 -13.79 11.78
C GLY A 129 4.72 -13.39 12.21
N ARG A 130 4.55 -12.70 13.34
CA ARG A 130 3.26 -12.12 13.74
C ARG A 130 3.05 -10.77 13.07
N ILE A 131 1.84 -10.53 12.56
CA ILE A 131 1.48 -9.21 12.03
C ILE A 131 1.10 -8.33 13.22
N LEU A 132 1.99 -7.43 13.58
CA LEU A 132 1.80 -6.50 14.70
C LEU A 132 0.83 -5.38 14.32
N ARG A 133 0.94 -4.87 13.08
CA ARG A 133 0.08 -3.78 12.58
C ARG A 133 -0.08 -3.84 11.06
N ARG A 134 -1.28 -3.51 10.58
CA ARG A 134 -1.61 -3.35 9.16
C ARG A 134 -2.37 -2.04 8.94
N ILE A 135 -1.97 -1.25 7.95
CA ILE A 135 -2.69 -0.03 7.53
C ILE A 135 -2.82 -0.05 6.01
N LEU A 136 -4.05 0.02 5.51
CA LEU A 136 -4.32 0.24 4.09
C LEU A 136 -4.39 1.75 3.85
N ASP A 137 -3.92 2.18 2.69
CA ASP A 137 -3.98 3.58 2.32
C ASP A 137 -5.42 4.10 2.28
N GLY A 138 -5.61 5.33 2.77
CA GLY A 138 -6.93 5.93 2.94
C GLY A 138 -7.63 5.51 4.24
N MET A 139 -7.09 4.53 4.98
CA MET A 139 -7.60 4.11 6.29
C MET A 139 -6.69 4.54 7.45
N GLU A 140 -5.73 5.42 7.20
CA GLU A 140 -4.91 6.01 8.25
C GLU A 140 -5.77 6.80 9.24
N PRO A 141 -5.49 6.70 10.56
CA PRO A 141 -5.95 7.70 11.49
C PRO A 141 -5.44 9.07 11.04
N TYR A 142 -6.33 10.04 10.90
CA TYR A 142 -5.95 11.41 10.59
C TYR A 142 -4.99 11.92 11.67
N VAL A 143 -3.74 12.17 11.27
CA VAL A 143 -2.76 12.91 12.05
C VAL A 143 -2.66 14.31 11.45
N PRO A 144 -2.98 15.38 12.21
CA PRO A 144 -2.77 16.73 11.73
C PRO A 144 -1.32 16.90 11.29
N SER A 145 -1.10 17.29 10.04
CA SER A 145 0.25 17.64 9.59
C SER A 145 0.72 18.85 10.39
N ALA A 146 1.94 18.80 10.93
CA ALA A 146 2.56 19.95 11.59
C ALA A 146 2.64 21.17 10.63
N ASP A 147 2.73 20.91 9.33
CA ASP A 147 2.79 21.92 8.27
C ASP A 147 1.41 22.27 7.70
N GLY A 148 0.34 21.63 8.19
CA GLY A 148 -1.03 21.77 7.67
C GLY A 148 -1.71 23.10 8.01
N GLY A 149 -1.00 24.03 8.66
CA GLY A 149 -1.57 25.26 9.19
C GLY A 149 -2.57 25.01 10.33
N VAL A 150 -3.09 26.09 10.89
CA VAL A 150 -4.14 25.99 11.92
C VAL A 150 -5.44 25.61 11.24
N MET A 151 -5.99 24.44 11.58
CA MET A 151 -7.31 24.01 11.12
C MET A 151 -8.38 24.93 11.71
N GLU A 152 -8.82 25.92 10.94
CA GLU A 152 -9.91 26.81 11.33
C GLU A 152 -11.25 26.11 11.07
N LYS A 153 -12.08 25.99 12.12
CA LYS A 153 -13.41 25.38 11.99
C LYS A 153 -14.28 26.27 11.11
N ALA A 154 -14.55 25.82 9.88
CA ALA A 154 -15.48 26.50 9.00
C ALA A 154 -16.90 26.51 9.61
N ALA A 155 -17.59 27.64 9.54
CA ALA A 155 -19.02 27.68 9.82
C ALA A 155 -19.78 26.96 8.69
N PRO A 156 -20.94 26.33 8.96
CA PRO A 156 -21.72 25.67 7.92
C PRO A 156 -22.04 26.63 6.77
N GLY A 157 -21.74 26.24 5.53
CA GLY A 157 -22.03 27.03 4.34
C GLY A 157 -20.97 28.08 3.95
N VAL A 158 -19.83 28.16 4.65
CA VAL A 158 -18.72 29.02 4.25
C VAL A 158 -17.44 28.22 4.04
N SER A 159 -16.75 28.45 2.92
CA SER A 159 -15.33 28.14 2.80
C SER A 159 -14.56 29.39 3.27
N PRO A 160 -13.66 29.31 4.27
CA PRO A 160 -12.91 30.48 4.76
C PRO A 160 -12.16 31.24 3.64
N SER A 161 -11.81 30.54 2.56
CA SER A 161 -11.18 31.07 1.34
C SER A 161 -12.12 31.88 0.44
N PHE A 162 -13.42 31.93 0.76
CA PHE A 162 -14.48 32.61 0.01
C PHE A 162 -15.34 33.48 0.93
N ASP A 163 -14.78 34.06 2.00
CA ASP A 163 -15.46 35.10 2.75
C ASP A 163 -15.54 36.38 1.89
N PRO A 164 -16.72 36.80 1.41
CA PRO A 164 -16.87 37.99 0.58
C PRO A 164 -16.58 39.29 1.35
N GLU A 165 -16.63 39.28 2.69
CA GLU A 165 -16.32 40.43 3.54
C GLU A 165 -14.81 40.51 3.82
N ARG A 166 -14.06 39.41 3.67
CA ARG A 166 -12.62 39.32 3.88
C ARG A 166 -11.96 38.47 2.79
N PRO A 167 -11.87 38.96 1.55
CA PRO A 167 -11.23 38.23 0.46
C PRO A 167 -9.75 38.02 0.80
N ARG A 168 -9.39 36.79 1.16
CA ARG A 168 -7.99 36.37 1.23
C ARG A 168 -7.62 35.75 -0.11
N PRO A 169 -6.43 36.07 -0.66
CA PRO A 169 -5.92 35.38 -1.85
C PRO A 169 -5.94 33.88 -1.61
N LEU A 170 -6.38 33.12 -2.61
CA LEU A 170 -6.33 31.67 -2.55
C LEU A 170 -4.85 31.25 -2.50
N PRO A 171 -4.46 30.32 -1.62
CA PRO A 171 -3.05 30.00 -1.35
C PRO A 171 -2.27 29.42 -2.55
N PHE A 172 -2.95 29.15 -3.66
CA PHE A 172 -2.38 28.64 -4.91
C PHE A 172 -2.30 29.69 -6.04
N MET A 173 -2.72 30.94 -5.80
CA MET A 173 -2.66 32.00 -6.82
C MET A 173 -1.34 32.78 -6.83
N ASP A 174 -0.48 32.60 -5.82
CA ASP A 174 0.82 33.28 -5.76
C ASP A 174 1.95 32.56 -6.54
N SER A 175 1.65 31.45 -7.21
CA SER A 175 2.64 30.66 -7.96
C SER A 175 2.40 30.72 -9.47
N ALA A 176 2.66 31.88 -10.07
CA ALA A 176 2.81 32.04 -11.52
C ALA A 176 4.13 31.42 -12.06
N ARG A 177 4.64 30.31 -11.48
CA ARG A 177 6.01 29.84 -11.78
C ARG A 177 6.27 28.35 -12.02
N ASP A 178 5.29 27.44 -12.05
CA ASP A 178 5.62 26.03 -12.35
C ASP A 178 4.64 25.22 -13.21
N ALA A 179 3.57 25.81 -13.75
CA ALA A 179 2.91 25.22 -14.91
C ALA A 179 3.81 25.46 -16.14
N GLY A 180 4.63 24.46 -16.48
CA GLY A 180 5.68 24.52 -17.50
C GLY A 180 5.31 25.35 -18.72
N ALA A 181 6.25 26.22 -19.13
CA ALA A 181 6.11 27.05 -20.31
C ALA A 181 5.62 26.21 -21.50
N LEU A 182 4.43 26.56 -21.99
CA LEU A 182 3.95 26.15 -23.30
C LEU A 182 5.02 26.58 -24.31
N ARG A 183 5.85 25.64 -24.77
CA ARG A 183 6.72 25.90 -25.92
C ARG A 183 5.79 26.19 -27.08
N ASP A 184 5.95 27.39 -27.64
CA ASP A 184 5.30 27.86 -28.86
C ASP A 184 5.14 26.71 -29.86
N ALA A 185 3.89 26.35 -30.14
CA ALA A 185 3.55 25.64 -31.36
C ALA A 185 3.84 26.61 -32.50
N GLY A 186 4.97 26.42 -33.18
CA GLY A 186 5.37 27.21 -34.33
C GLY A 186 4.23 27.32 -35.34
N ALA A 187 3.86 28.57 -35.63
CA ALA A 187 2.93 28.94 -36.69
C ALA A 187 3.49 28.54 -38.07
N PRO A 188 2.63 28.31 -39.09
CA PRO A 188 2.98 27.63 -40.32
C PRO A 188 3.72 28.56 -41.28
N ASP A 189 4.91 28.14 -41.74
CA ASP A 189 5.57 28.81 -42.86
C ASP A 189 4.83 28.50 -44.17
N ALA A 190 4.52 29.60 -44.85
CA ALA A 190 3.73 29.68 -46.06
C ALA A 190 4.40 28.97 -47.25
N GLN A 191 3.61 28.20 -47.99
CA GLN A 191 3.90 27.84 -49.38
C GLN A 191 3.54 29.01 -50.30
N VAL A 192 4.48 29.52 -51.11
CA VAL A 192 4.25 30.08 -52.47
C VAL A 192 5.62 30.27 -53.17
N PRO A 193 5.73 30.26 -54.52
CA PRO A 193 5.13 29.41 -55.55
C PRO A 193 6.14 28.46 -56.21
#